data_AF-A0A0Q6QLU8-F1
#
_entry.id   AF-A0A0Q6QLU8-F1
#
_cell.length_a   1.000
_cell.length_b   1.000
_cell.length_c   1.000
_cell.angle_alpha   90.00
_cell.angle_beta   90.00
_cell.angle_gamma   90.00
#
_symmetry.space_group_name_H-M   'P 1'
#
loop_
_entity.id
_entity.type
_entity.pdbx_description
1 polymer ?
#
loop_
_entity_poly.entity_id
_entity_poly.type
_entity_poly.pdbx_seq_one_letter_code
_entity_poly.pdbx_strand_id
1 'polypeptide(L)'
;MSKKRMTSFSTIVFTCAIPNAFADFIGDTQTSLELRNFYYNRDFRNEGASQSKRDEWAQGFILNVQSGFTQGTLGFGVDALGLLGVKLDSSPDRTGSGLLAFDSQRNVNDEYSKFIPTAKARLGRSELRIGGLNPVLPLLSSNNSRLLPQVFRGGMLISKDLEPLTFSALRINAVKQRNSTDFESLTTFGYKPVQADHYTYLAFDYKVMPQLSLSYHVAELEDLYRSNFFGLKYERALGTGSVISDIRYFAASETGDESLGEVDNRTLSTMFSYRQSGHTFGVGFQKAWGETSFAMVNGADTYLFGESLVSTFTAPDERVWIARYDFDFAAAGLPGLTLGLKYVKGDEVDPARLGTSLAANLRSQGQDGKEWERVTDITYTVQSGPLKNVSAQWRNSTNRSTYADSANENRLIFRYTFKF
;
A
#
# COMPACT_ATOMS: atom_id res chain seq x y z
N MET A 1 -69.84 -30.21 16.48
CA MET A 1 -68.66 -30.64 15.68
C MET A 1 -68.32 -29.54 14.68
N SER A 2 -67.04 -29.17 14.62
CA SER A 2 -66.32 -28.29 13.68
C SER A 2 -66.74 -26.80 13.54
N LYS A 3 -66.01 -25.94 14.26
CA LYS A 3 -65.82 -24.51 13.97
C LYS A 3 -64.80 -24.36 12.83
N LYS A 4 -65.14 -23.71 11.71
CA LYS A 4 -64.14 -23.18 10.76
C LYS A 4 -63.92 -21.70 11.03
N ARG A 5 -62.73 -21.37 11.54
CA ARG A 5 -62.21 -20.00 11.61
C ARG A 5 -61.78 -19.56 10.21
N MET A 6 -62.30 -18.44 9.73
CA MET A 6 -61.76 -17.70 8.58
C MET A 6 -60.73 -16.70 9.13
N THR A 7 -59.45 -17.00 8.96
CA THR A 7 -58.34 -16.07 9.20
C THR A 7 -58.17 -15.19 7.98
N SER A 8 -58.45 -13.90 8.12
CA SER A 8 -58.13 -12.86 7.13
C SER A 8 -56.65 -12.51 7.26
N PHE A 9 -55.82 -12.94 6.31
CA PHE A 9 -54.45 -12.46 6.17
C PHE A 9 -54.49 -11.11 5.43
N SER A 10 -54.29 -10.02 6.16
CA SER A 10 -54.00 -8.72 5.54
C SER A 10 -52.56 -8.73 5.07
N THR A 11 -52.35 -9.01 3.79
CA THR A 11 -51.08 -8.73 3.11
C THR A 11 -51.00 -7.21 2.94
N ILE A 12 -50.24 -6.55 3.81
CA ILE A 12 -49.79 -5.18 3.55
C ILE A 12 -48.76 -5.26 2.42
N VAL A 13 -49.24 -5.03 1.20
CA VAL A 13 -48.38 -4.76 0.05
C VAL A 13 -47.84 -3.34 0.25
N PHE A 14 -46.61 -3.23 0.75
CA PHE A 14 -45.85 -1.98 0.71
C PHE A 14 -45.28 -1.85 -0.70
N THR A 15 -46.07 -1.33 -1.64
CA THR A 15 -45.57 -0.90 -2.95
C THR A 15 -45.49 0.62 -3.01
N CYS A 16 -44.35 1.07 -3.56
CA CYS A 16 -44.10 2.35 -4.22
C CYS A 16 -43.68 3.56 -3.38
N ALA A 17 -42.35 3.63 -3.17
CA ALA A 17 -41.56 4.83 -3.45
C ALA A 17 -40.14 4.41 -3.89
N ILE A 18 -40.02 3.74 -5.04
CA ILE A 18 -38.77 3.07 -5.47
C ILE A 18 -38.08 3.63 -6.74
N PRO A 19 -38.71 4.37 -7.69
CA PRO A 19 -38.01 4.70 -8.93
C PRO A 19 -36.86 5.71 -8.76
N ASN A 20 -36.97 6.69 -7.85
CA ASN A 20 -35.94 7.72 -7.71
C ASN A 20 -34.70 7.25 -6.93
N ALA A 21 -34.85 6.32 -5.97
CA ALA A 21 -33.72 5.79 -5.20
C ALA A 21 -32.75 4.95 -6.06
N PHE A 22 -33.25 4.30 -7.12
CA PHE A 22 -32.44 3.55 -8.07
C PHE A 22 -31.75 4.44 -9.12
N ALA A 23 -32.30 5.62 -9.42
CA ALA A 23 -31.74 6.51 -10.44
C ALA A 23 -30.34 7.01 -10.07
N ASP A 24 -30.13 7.45 -8.83
CA ASP A 24 -28.81 7.92 -8.38
C ASP A 24 -27.86 6.76 -8.09
N PHE A 25 -28.38 5.62 -7.60
CA PHE A 25 -27.58 4.42 -7.38
C PHE A 25 -26.97 3.89 -8.68
N ILE A 26 -27.75 3.79 -9.76
CA ILE A 26 -27.27 3.33 -11.07
C ILE A 26 -26.59 4.48 -11.81
N GLY A 27 -27.18 5.68 -11.80
CA GLY A 27 -26.70 6.85 -12.53
C GLY A 27 -25.33 7.35 -12.07
N ASP A 28 -25.03 7.26 -10.77
CA ASP A 28 -23.71 7.62 -10.23
C ASP A 28 -22.74 6.44 -10.21
N THR A 29 -23.09 5.30 -10.82
CA THR A 29 -22.19 4.14 -10.87
C THR A 29 -20.97 4.46 -11.72
N GLN A 30 -19.79 4.29 -11.15
CA GLN A 30 -18.53 4.42 -11.86
C GLN A 30 -17.92 3.04 -12.09
N THR A 31 -17.64 2.70 -13.35
CA THR A 31 -16.99 1.45 -13.71
C THR A 31 -15.68 1.71 -14.44
N SER A 32 -14.63 0.99 -14.06
CA SER A 32 -13.34 1.03 -14.73
C SER A 32 -12.70 -0.34 -14.83
N LEU A 33 -11.97 -0.57 -15.92
CA LEU A 33 -11.15 -1.75 -16.14
C LEU A 33 -9.72 -1.31 -16.42
N GLU A 34 -8.81 -1.56 -15.49
CA GLU A 34 -7.37 -1.40 -15.74
C GLU A 34 -6.79 -2.70 -16.32
N LEU A 35 -6.14 -2.58 -17.48
CA LEU A 35 -5.23 -3.57 -18.02
C LEU A 35 -3.82 -3.22 -17.54
N ARG A 36 -3.16 -4.15 -16.85
CA ARG A 36 -1.78 -3.98 -16.35
C ARG A 36 -0.89 -5.12 -16.85
N ASN A 37 -0.05 -4.84 -17.85
CA ASN A 37 1.01 -5.76 -18.24
C ASN A 37 2.26 -5.50 -17.40
N PHE A 38 2.84 -6.52 -16.79
CA PHE A 38 3.91 -6.34 -15.80
C PHE A 38 5.01 -7.39 -16.01
N TYR A 39 6.16 -6.95 -16.51
CA TYR A 39 7.41 -7.71 -16.48
C TYR A 39 8.23 -7.30 -15.26
N TYR A 40 8.73 -8.28 -14.50
CA TYR A 40 9.54 -8.07 -13.30
C TYR A 40 10.77 -8.96 -13.35
N ASN A 41 11.95 -8.38 -13.12
CA ASN A 41 13.20 -9.08 -13.00
C ASN A 41 13.99 -8.54 -11.81
N ARG A 42 14.31 -9.38 -10.82
CA ARG A 42 15.25 -9.12 -9.73
C ARG A 42 16.36 -10.15 -9.79
N ASP A 43 17.56 -9.70 -10.10
CA ASP A 43 18.77 -10.50 -10.22
C ASP A 43 19.62 -10.33 -8.96
N PHE A 44 19.78 -11.40 -8.19
CA PHE A 44 20.52 -11.39 -6.92
C PHE A 44 22.02 -11.48 -7.19
N ARG A 45 22.79 -10.66 -6.47
CA ARG A 45 24.21 -10.43 -6.75
C ARG A 45 25.16 -11.11 -5.78
N ASN A 46 24.64 -11.75 -4.74
CA ASN A 46 25.44 -12.45 -3.75
C ASN A 46 25.80 -13.86 -4.24
N GLU A 47 27.04 -14.27 -4.00
CA GLU A 47 27.44 -15.66 -4.16
C GLU A 47 26.65 -16.53 -3.16
N GLY A 48 26.11 -17.66 -3.63
CA GLY A 48 25.33 -18.57 -2.79
C GLY A 48 23.92 -18.10 -2.43
N ALA A 49 23.38 -17.07 -3.10
CA ALA A 49 21.96 -16.73 -2.99
C ALA A 49 21.10 -17.97 -3.30
N SER A 50 20.07 -18.21 -2.47
CA SER A 50 19.20 -19.40 -2.60
C SER A 50 18.47 -19.48 -3.95
N GLN A 51 18.35 -18.34 -4.63
CA GLN A 51 17.81 -18.20 -5.97
C GLN A 51 18.68 -17.19 -6.73
N SER A 52 19.03 -17.47 -7.99
CA SER A 52 19.81 -16.52 -8.80
C SER A 52 18.99 -15.30 -9.21
N LYS A 53 17.71 -15.48 -9.55
CA LYS A 53 16.81 -14.37 -9.94
C LYS A 53 15.35 -14.67 -9.67
N ARG A 54 14.54 -13.62 -9.57
CA ARG A 54 13.07 -13.65 -9.68
C ARG A 54 12.69 -12.97 -10.98
N ASP A 55 12.03 -13.66 -11.89
CA ASP A 55 11.86 -13.22 -13.28
C ASP A 55 10.52 -13.74 -13.79
N GLU A 56 9.52 -12.87 -13.83
CA GLU A 56 8.14 -13.23 -14.16
C GLU A 56 7.48 -12.16 -15.04
N TRP A 57 6.60 -12.58 -15.93
CA TRP A 57 5.78 -11.72 -16.78
C TRP A 57 4.31 -12.12 -16.65
N ALA A 58 3.45 -11.13 -16.43
CA ALA A 58 2.03 -11.37 -16.25
C ALA A 58 1.15 -10.24 -16.79
N GLN A 59 -0.10 -10.58 -17.08
CA GLN A 59 -1.16 -9.65 -17.44
C GLN A 59 -2.21 -9.59 -16.32
N GLY A 60 -2.53 -8.39 -15.85
CA GLY A 60 -3.54 -8.12 -14.85
C GLY A 60 -4.76 -7.45 -15.45
N PHE A 61 -5.94 -7.79 -14.92
CA PHE A 61 -7.22 -7.16 -15.19
C PHE A 61 -7.84 -6.77 -13.86
N ILE A 62 -8.07 -5.47 -13.67
CA ILE A 62 -8.60 -4.91 -12.43
C ILE A 62 -9.89 -4.18 -12.76
N LEU A 63 -11.01 -4.85 -12.54
CA LEU A 63 -12.35 -4.31 -12.69
C LEU A 63 -12.79 -3.68 -11.37
N ASN A 64 -13.01 -2.37 -11.35
CA ASN A 64 -13.57 -1.65 -10.21
C ASN A 64 -14.94 -1.09 -10.59
N VAL A 65 -15.97 -1.53 -9.87
CA VAL A 65 -17.36 -1.07 -10.01
C VAL A 65 -17.75 -0.43 -8.69
N GLN A 66 -18.15 0.83 -8.72
CA GLN A 66 -18.58 1.57 -7.55
C GLN A 66 -19.98 2.12 -7.79
N SER A 67 -20.99 1.65 -7.07
CA SER A 67 -22.34 2.18 -7.24
C SER A 67 -22.44 3.63 -6.77
N GLY A 68 -23.51 4.32 -7.15
CA GLY A 68 -23.98 5.49 -6.41
C GLY A 68 -24.46 5.15 -5.00
N PHE A 69 -25.04 6.13 -4.33
CA PHE A 69 -25.80 5.90 -3.09
C PHE A 69 -27.29 6.01 -3.38
N THR A 70 -28.11 5.18 -2.73
CA THR A 70 -29.56 5.36 -2.76
C THR A 70 -29.95 6.73 -2.20
N GLN A 71 -31.01 7.34 -2.76
CA GLN A 71 -31.55 8.59 -2.25
C GLN A 71 -32.05 8.48 -0.81
N GLY A 72 -31.86 9.55 -0.03
CA GLY A 72 -32.34 9.68 1.35
C GLY A 72 -31.26 10.22 2.30
N THR A 73 -31.65 10.44 3.55
CA THR A 73 -30.73 10.89 4.62
C THR A 73 -29.60 9.89 4.86
N LEU A 74 -29.93 8.59 4.80
CA LEU A 74 -28.99 7.48 4.86
C LEU A 74 -28.96 6.80 3.49
N GLY A 75 -27.87 6.99 2.76
CA GLY A 75 -27.67 6.39 1.44
C GLY A 75 -26.91 5.07 1.53
N PHE A 76 -27.30 4.07 0.75
CA PHE A 76 -26.63 2.77 0.68
C PHE A 76 -26.04 2.54 -0.71
N GLY A 77 -24.92 1.83 -0.76
CA GLY A 77 -24.21 1.50 -2.00
C GLY A 77 -23.54 0.13 -1.91
N VAL A 78 -23.09 -0.36 -3.05
CA VAL A 78 -22.23 -1.55 -3.15
C VAL A 78 -21.11 -1.28 -4.16
N ASP A 79 -19.90 -1.64 -3.77
CA ASP A 79 -18.74 -1.67 -4.65
C ASP A 79 -18.33 -3.13 -4.89
N ALA A 80 -17.69 -3.39 -6.03
CA ALA A 80 -17.12 -4.69 -6.36
C ALA A 80 -15.77 -4.52 -7.04
N LEU A 81 -14.79 -5.31 -6.60
CA LEU A 81 -13.46 -5.41 -7.19
C LEU A 81 -13.28 -6.82 -7.76
N GLY A 82 -13.20 -6.90 -9.10
CA GLY A 82 -12.83 -8.11 -9.82
C GLY A 82 -11.37 -8.05 -10.23
N LEU A 83 -10.59 -9.07 -9.87
CA LEU A 83 -9.15 -9.12 -10.10
C LEU A 83 -8.81 -10.44 -10.79
N LEU A 84 -8.07 -10.36 -11.90
CA LEU A 84 -7.55 -11.53 -12.62
C LEU A 84 -6.09 -11.28 -12.99
N GLY A 85 -5.23 -12.23 -12.68
CA GLY A 85 -3.85 -12.27 -13.14
C GLY A 85 -3.62 -13.50 -14.00
N VAL A 86 -2.99 -13.31 -15.15
CA VAL A 86 -2.66 -14.36 -16.13
C VAL A 86 -1.15 -14.40 -16.30
N LYS A 87 -0.56 -15.58 -16.14
CA LYS A 87 0.86 -15.85 -16.36
C LYS A 87 1.16 -15.75 -17.86
N LEU A 88 2.18 -14.98 -18.21
CA LEU A 88 2.76 -14.97 -19.56
C LEU A 88 4.09 -15.73 -19.60
N ASP A 89 4.90 -15.59 -18.54
CA ASP A 89 6.17 -16.29 -18.42
C ASP A 89 6.58 -16.45 -16.94
N SER A 90 6.93 -17.67 -16.53
CA SER A 90 7.49 -18.00 -15.21
C SER A 90 8.06 -19.43 -15.22
N SER A 91 8.87 -19.78 -14.23
CA SER A 91 9.41 -21.13 -14.01
C SER A 91 9.77 -21.32 -12.54
N PRO A 92 9.68 -22.54 -11.95
CA PRO A 92 9.90 -22.78 -10.51
C PRO A 92 11.21 -22.22 -9.92
N ASP A 93 12.29 -22.19 -10.71
CA ASP A 93 13.60 -21.65 -10.34
C ASP A 93 13.65 -20.11 -10.29
N ARG A 94 12.66 -19.41 -10.85
CA ARG A 94 12.62 -17.94 -10.98
C ARG A 94 11.30 -17.28 -10.51
N THR A 95 10.48 -18.00 -9.74
CA THR A 95 9.25 -17.46 -9.12
C THR A 95 9.54 -16.57 -7.91
N GLY A 96 8.49 -15.94 -7.37
CA GLY A 96 8.54 -15.19 -6.10
C GLY A 96 8.68 -13.68 -6.28
N SER A 97 8.38 -13.16 -7.48
CA SER A 97 8.34 -11.71 -7.73
C SER A 97 7.20 -11.01 -6.98
N GLY A 98 6.16 -11.75 -6.60
CA GLY A 98 4.90 -11.23 -6.08
C GLY A 98 3.90 -10.82 -7.16
N LEU A 99 4.18 -11.11 -8.45
CA LEU A 99 3.20 -10.97 -9.54
C LEU A 99 2.21 -12.14 -9.60
N LEU A 100 2.68 -13.36 -9.33
CA LEU A 100 1.91 -14.59 -9.49
C LEU A 100 1.94 -15.42 -8.19
N ALA A 101 0.87 -16.20 -7.97
CA ALA A 101 0.78 -17.15 -6.86
C ALA A 101 1.54 -18.44 -7.22
N PHE A 102 2.21 -19.06 -6.25
CA PHE A 102 2.92 -20.32 -6.44
C PHE A 102 2.68 -21.30 -5.28
N ASP A 103 2.75 -22.60 -5.56
CA ASP A 103 2.56 -23.67 -4.57
C ASP A 103 3.83 -23.94 -3.73
N SER A 104 3.77 -24.91 -2.80
CA SER A 104 4.93 -25.30 -1.97
C SER A 104 6.13 -25.80 -2.77
N GLN A 105 5.93 -26.27 -4.00
CA GLN A 105 6.95 -26.74 -4.94
C GLN A 105 7.40 -25.63 -5.90
N ARG A 106 6.91 -24.41 -5.71
CA ARG A 106 7.19 -23.21 -6.51
C ARG A 106 6.59 -23.26 -7.93
N ASN A 107 5.62 -24.12 -8.20
CA ASN A 107 4.91 -24.10 -9.48
C ASN A 107 3.92 -22.94 -9.51
N VAL A 108 3.81 -22.28 -10.67
CA VAL A 108 2.93 -21.12 -10.88
C VAL A 108 1.73 -21.53 -11.72
N ASN A 109 0.53 -21.29 -11.19
CA ASN A 109 -0.71 -21.48 -11.93
C ASN A 109 -0.77 -20.56 -13.16
N ASP A 110 -1.45 -20.99 -14.22
CA ASP A 110 -1.60 -20.18 -15.44
C ASP A 110 -2.40 -18.90 -15.20
N GLU A 111 -3.31 -18.93 -14.22
CA GLU A 111 -4.10 -17.77 -13.81
C GLU A 111 -4.49 -17.83 -12.32
N TYR A 112 -4.87 -16.68 -11.78
CA TYR A 112 -5.45 -16.56 -10.44
C TYR A 112 -6.41 -15.38 -10.38
N SER A 113 -7.49 -15.51 -9.61
CA SER A 113 -8.56 -14.51 -9.59
C SER A 113 -9.08 -14.22 -8.19
N LYS A 114 -9.65 -13.03 -8.00
CA LYS A 114 -10.25 -12.57 -6.74
C LYS A 114 -11.50 -11.77 -7.06
N PHE A 115 -12.56 -12.01 -6.31
CA PHE A 115 -13.74 -11.17 -6.33
C PHE A 115 -13.98 -10.64 -4.91
N ILE A 116 -14.08 -9.32 -4.78
CA ILE A 116 -14.19 -8.65 -3.49
C ILE A 116 -15.37 -7.67 -3.49
N PRO A 117 -16.51 -8.03 -2.88
CA PRO A 117 -17.62 -7.11 -2.68
C PRO A 117 -17.41 -6.23 -1.45
N THR A 118 -17.98 -5.03 -1.47
CA THR A 118 -17.96 -4.09 -0.35
C THR A 118 -19.31 -3.38 -0.25
N ALA A 119 -19.98 -3.50 0.89
CA ALA A 119 -21.15 -2.69 1.19
C ALA A 119 -20.70 -1.30 1.67
N LYS A 120 -21.43 -0.26 1.31
CA LYS A 120 -21.17 1.10 1.80
C LYS A 120 -22.44 1.82 2.23
N ALA A 121 -22.33 2.67 3.23
CA ALA A 121 -23.40 3.54 3.70
C ALA A 121 -22.87 4.95 3.93
N ARG A 122 -23.67 5.97 3.64
CA ARG A 122 -23.32 7.38 3.81
C ARG A 122 -24.40 8.14 4.55
N LEU A 123 -23.98 8.90 5.56
CA LEU A 123 -24.80 9.84 6.32
C LEU A 123 -24.03 11.15 6.42
N GLY A 124 -24.60 12.25 5.90
CA GLY A 124 -23.88 13.52 5.83
C GLY A 124 -22.58 13.40 5.02
N ARG A 125 -21.44 13.78 5.63
CA ARG A 125 -20.10 13.62 5.05
C ARG A 125 -19.32 12.45 5.68
N SER A 126 -20.04 11.52 6.30
CA SER A 126 -19.51 10.29 6.86
C SER A 126 -19.85 9.08 5.99
N GLU A 127 -18.86 8.24 5.70
CA GLU A 127 -18.99 7.03 4.90
C GLU A 127 -18.45 5.82 5.65
N LEU A 128 -19.26 4.78 5.77
CA LEU A 128 -18.91 3.47 6.29
C LEU A 128 -18.79 2.48 5.14
N ARG A 129 -17.72 1.69 5.11
CA ARG A 129 -17.50 0.57 4.18
C ARG A 129 -17.30 -0.72 4.96
N ILE A 130 -17.91 -1.82 4.52
CA ILE A 130 -17.78 -3.16 5.11
C ILE A 130 -17.57 -4.17 3.99
N GLY A 131 -16.50 -4.96 4.07
CA GLY A 131 -16.10 -5.94 3.06
C GLY A 131 -14.63 -5.79 2.69
N GLY A 132 -14.34 -5.66 1.40
CA GLY A 132 -12.99 -5.41 0.90
C GLY A 132 -12.53 -3.98 1.09
N LEU A 133 -11.32 -3.81 1.62
CA LEU A 133 -10.73 -2.51 1.89
C LEU A 133 -9.30 -2.46 1.34
N ASN A 134 -8.94 -1.34 0.71
CA ASN A 134 -7.59 -1.06 0.22
C ASN A 134 -7.08 0.27 0.83
N PRO A 135 -6.96 0.38 2.17
CA PRO A 135 -6.56 1.62 2.82
C PRO A 135 -5.15 2.05 2.40
N VAL A 136 -4.95 3.36 2.29
CA VAL A 136 -3.63 4.00 2.15
C VAL A 136 -3.46 4.94 3.33
N LEU A 137 -3.21 4.33 4.49
CA LEU A 137 -3.04 5.01 5.77
C LEU A 137 -1.59 4.87 6.26
N PRO A 138 -1.04 5.83 7.01
CA PRO A 138 0.32 5.80 7.54
C PRO A 138 0.73 4.52 8.26
N LEU A 139 -0.16 3.89 9.05
CA LEU A 139 0.12 2.62 9.73
C LEU A 139 -0.45 1.39 8.99
N LEU A 140 -1.10 1.58 7.83
CA LEU A 140 -1.64 0.49 7.01
C LEU A 140 -1.81 0.95 5.56
N SER A 141 -0.79 0.69 4.73
CA SER A 141 -0.80 1.03 3.31
C SER A 141 -0.89 -0.23 2.47
N SER A 142 -2.07 -0.49 1.87
CA SER A 142 -2.28 -1.62 0.98
C SER A 142 -1.30 -1.62 -0.19
N ASN A 143 -0.56 -2.70 -0.35
CA ASN A 143 0.42 -2.81 -1.42
C ASN A 143 -0.25 -2.91 -2.80
N ASN A 144 0.10 -2.00 -3.70
CA ASN A 144 -0.29 -2.01 -5.11
C ASN A 144 0.93 -1.93 -6.04
N SER A 145 2.08 -2.39 -5.55
CA SER A 145 3.38 -2.27 -6.22
C SER A 145 3.68 -3.41 -7.22
N ARG A 146 2.74 -4.35 -7.38
CA ARG A 146 2.81 -5.57 -8.21
C ARG A 146 1.63 -5.65 -9.18
N LEU A 147 1.26 -6.86 -9.61
CA LEU A 147 0.22 -7.08 -10.63
C LEU A 147 -1.18 -6.69 -10.12
N LEU A 148 -1.60 -7.27 -8.99
CA LEU A 148 -2.92 -7.02 -8.39
C LEU A 148 -2.74 -6.41 -6.99
N PRO A 149 -3.70 -5.61 -6.50
CA PRO A 149 -3.62 -5.00 -5.19
C PRO A 149 -3.79 -6.02 -4.05
N GLN A 150 -3.19 -5.70 -2.90
CA GLN A 150 -3.48 -6.32 -1.61
C GLN A 150 -4.79 -5.76 -1.05
N VAL A 151 -5.69 -6.62 -0.58
CA VAL A 151 -7.03 -6.23 -0.08
C VAL A 151 -7.23 -6.78 1.32
N PHE A 152 -7.68 -5.94 2.26
CA PHE A 152 -8.04 -6.36 3.61
C PHE A 152 -9.54 -6.60 3.73
N ARG A 153 -9.94 -7.46 4.67
CA ARG A 153 -11.36 -7.69 5.02
C ARG A 153 -11.69 -7.03 6.34
N GLY A 154 -12.73 -6.20 6.36
CA GLY A 154 -13.19 -5.56 7.60
C GLY A 154 -14.15 -4.42 7.38
N GLY A 155 -14.16 -3.48 8.32
CA GLY A 155 -14.95 -2.25 8.28
C GLY A 155 -14.07 -1.01 8.38
N MET A 156 -14.42 0.05 7.66
CA MET A 156 -13.79 1.37 7.74
C MET A 156 -14.83 2.48 7.71
N LEU A 157 -14.78 3.37 8.70
CA LEU A 157 -15.55 4.60 8.78
C LEU A 157 -14.62 5.77 8.51
N ILE A 158 -15.02 6.70 7.65
CA ILE A 158 -14.38 8.00 7.46
C ILE A 158 -15.43 9.07 7.68
N SER A 159 -15.21 9.99 8.61
CA SER A 159 -16.08 11.12 8.89
C SER A 159 -15.39 12.44 8.60
N LYS A 160 -16.03 13.28 7.79
CA LYS A 160 -15.65 14.68 7.56
C LYS A 160 -16.67 15.66 8.15
N ASP A 161 -17.55 15.19 9.03
CA ASP A 161 -18.57 16.06 9.63
C ASP A 161 -17.97 17.04 10.65
N LEU A 162 -16.78 16.74 11.19
CA LEU A 162 -16.06 17.56 12.18
C LEU A 162 -14.99 18.47 11.56
N GLU A 163 -15.14 18.91 10.31
CA GLU A 163 -14.17 19.79 9.64
C GLU A 163 -13.74 20.98 10.54
N PRO A 164 -12.43 21.33 10.59
CA PRO A 164 -11.36 20.87 9.72
C PRO A 164 -10.67 19.55 10.15
N LEU A 165 -11.26 18.78 11.08
CA LEU A 165 -10.82 17.43 11.45
C LEU A 165 -11.49 16.38 10.54
N THR A 166 -10.70 15.46 9.99
CA THR A 166 -11.17 14.18 9.46
C THR A 166 -10.87 13.09 10.47
N PHE A 167 -11.90 12.33 10.85
CA PHE A 167 -11.78 11.18 11.74
C PHE A 167 -11.94 9.89 10.93
N SER A 168 -11.07 8.91 11.14
CA SER A 168 -11.23 7.57 10.56
C SER A 168 -11.10 6.48 11.61
N ALA A 169 -11.90 5.42 11.46
CA ALA A 169 -11.79 4.21 12.26
C ALA A 169 -11.80 2.98 11.34
N LEU A 170 -10.92 2.02 11.59
CA LEU A 170 -10.85 0.77 10.82
C LEU A 170 -10.68 -0.41 11.76
N ARG A 171 -11.36 -1.51 11.45
CA ARG A 171 -11.11 -2.82 12.06
C ARG A 171 -11.14 -3.89 10.97
N ILE A 172 -10.03 -4.61 10.81
CA ILE A 172 -9.87 -5.68 9.82
C ILE A 172 -9.49 -6.98 10.51
N ASN A 173 -9.75 -8.12 9.87
CA ASN A 173 -9.49 -9.45 10.43
C ASN A 173 -8.79 -10.43 9.49
N ALA A 174 -8.57 -10.05 8.23
CA ALA A 174 -7.87 -10.87 7.27
C ALA A 174 -7.31 -10.03 6.13
N VAL A 175 -6.36 -10.62 5.40
CA VAL A 175 -5.73 -10.02 4.23
C VAL A 175 -5.73 -11.01 3.07
N LYS A 176 -6.04 -10.52 1.88
CA LYS A 176 -5.75 -11.22 0.64
C LYS A 176 -4.54 -10.57 0.00
N GLN A 177 -3.41 -11.27 0.05
CA GLN A 177 -2.14 -10.74 -0.47
C GLN A 177 -2.21 -10.50 -1.98
N ARG A 178 -1.37 -9.59 -2.49
CA ARG A 178 -1.27 -9.23 -3.91
C ARG A 178 -1.17 -10.43 -4.86
N ASN A 179 -0.50 -11.50 -4.41
CA ASN A 179 -0.28 -12.76 -5.13
C ASN A 179 -0.95 -13.98 -4.46
N SER A 180 -2.12 -13.80 -3.84
CA SER A 180 -2.90 -14.88 -3.22
C SER A 180 -4.38 -14.79 -3.59
N THR A 181 -5.04 -15.94 -3.69
CA THR A 181 -6.50 -16.04 -3.88
C THR A 181 -7.27 -16.14 -2.58
N ASP A 182 -6.60 -16.36 -1.45
CA ASP A 182 -7.25 -16.68 -0.18
C ASP A 182 -7.22 -15.49 0.79
N PHE A 183 -8.15 -15.48 1.74
CA PHE A 183 -8.02 -14.61 2.90
C PHE A 183 -7.16 -15.33 3.93
N GLU A 184 -6.06 -14.70 4.29
CA GLU A 184 -5.06 -15.17 5.24
C GLU A 184 -5.16 -14.35 6.53
N SER A 185 -4.71 -14.95 7.64
CA SER A 185 -4.58 -14.27 8.93
C SER A 185 -3.60 -13.10 8.84
N LEU A 186 -3.82 -12.08 9.67
CA LEU A 186 -2.91 -10.95 9.78
C LEU A 186 -1.64 -11.41 10.52
N THR A 187 -0.47 -10.99 10.02
CA THR A 187 0.85 -11.30 10.59
C THR A 187 1.75 -10.08 10.47
N THR A 188 2.92 -10.07 11.12
CA THR A 188 3.88 -8.96 11.09
C THR A 188 5.03 -9.23 10.12
N PHE A 189 5.42 -8.24 9.32
CA PHE A 189 6.58 -8.35 8.43
C PHE A 189 7.91 -8.30 9.20
N GLY A 190 8.84 -9.21 8.90
CA GLY A 190 10.18 -9.19 9.50
C GLY A 190 10.27 -9.82 10.90
N TYR A 191 9.14 -10.35 11.41
CA TYR A 191 9.05 -11.06 12.68
C TYR A 191 8.64 -12.53 12.43
N LYS A 192 8.54 -13.31 13.51
CA LYS A 192 7.91 -14.63 13.45
C LYS A 192 6.47 -14.50 12.94
N PRO A 193 5.97 -15.45 12.12
CA PRO A 193 4.63 -15.38 11.53
C PRO A 193 3.55 -15.75 12.57
N VAL A 194 3.42 -14.94 13.62
CA VAL A 194 2.37 -15.07 14.63
C VAL A 194 1.11 -14.41 14.09
N GLN A 195 -0.02 -15.11 14.22
CA GLN A 195 -1.30 -14.67 13.70
C GLN A 195 -2.01 -13.75 14.69
N ALA A 196 -2.63 -12.70 14.18
CA ALA A 196 -3.53 -11.84 14.94
C ALA A 196 -4.95 -11.92 14.37
N ASP A 197 -5.94 -11.87 15.26
CA ASP A 197 -7.35 -11.95 14.90
C ASP A 197 -7.85 -10.62 14.31
N HIS A 198 -7.40 -9.48 14.84
CA HIS A 198 -7.78 -8.17 14.33
C HIS A 198 -6.62 -7.18 14.26
N TYR A 199 -6.80 -6.19 13.39
CA TYR A 199 -6.07 -4.93 13.41
C TYR A 199 -7.06 -3.79 13.55
N THR A 200 -6.95 -3.03 14.64
CA THR A 200 -7.83 -1.89 14.97
C THR A 200 -7.07 -0.59 14.81
N TYR A 201 -7.70 0.43 14.23
CA TYR A 201 -7.07 1.68 13.80
C TYR A 201 -7.97 2.88 14.10
N LEU A 202 -7.38 3.96 14.63
CA LEU A 202 -7.98 5.29 14.70
C LEU A 202 -7.07 6.34 14.05
N ALA A 203 -7.65 7.24 13.27
CA ALA A 203 -6.94 8.29 12.55
C ALA A 203 -7.59 9.66 12.83
N PHE A 204 -6.75 10.65 13.12
CA PHE A 204 -7.13 12.04 13.31
C PHE A 204 -6.27 12.92 12.40
N ASP A 205 -6.86 13.46 11.34
CA ASP A 205 -6.18 14.34 10.38
C ASP A 205 -6.77 15.75 10.46
N TYR A 206 -5.97 16.71 10.91
CA TYR A 206 -6.41 18.07 11.19
C TYR A 206 -5.77 19.07 10.22
N LYS A 207 -6.62 19.77 9.46
CA LYS A 207 -6.19 20.83 8.55
C LYS A 207 -6.08 22.16 9.29
N VAL A 208 -4.92 22.42 9.90
CA VAL A 208 -4.66 23.67 10.65
C VAL A 208 -4.88 24.90 9.76
N MET A 209 -4.41 24.83 8.52
CA MET A 209 -4.61 25.84 7.46
C MET A 209 -4.35 25.21 6.08
N PRO A 210 -4.67 25.86 4.94
CA PRO A 210 -4.53 25.26 3.60
C PRO A 210 -3.15 24.64 3.31
N GLN A 211 -2.10 25.21 3.89
CA GLN A 211 -0.72 24.77 3.74
C GLN A 211 -0.20 23.82 4.82
N LEU A 212 -0.88 23.68 5.97
CA LEU A 212 -0.40 22.90 7.12
C LEU A 212 -1.42 21.83 7.53
N SER A 213 -0.98 20.59 7.52
CA SER A 213 -1.73 19.44 8.04
C SER A 213 -0.96 18.79 9.18
N LEU A 214 -1.69 18.42 10.23
CA LEU A 214 -1.20 17.58 11.33
C LEU A 214 -2.00 16.28 11.35
N SER A 215 -1.33 15.17 11.65
CA SER A 215 -1.94 13.84 11.68
C SER A 215 -1.51 13.11 12.95
N TYR A 216 -2.45 12.48 13.64
CA TYR A 216 -2.17 11.52 14.72
C TYR A 216 -2.99 10.25 14.51
N HIS A 217 -2.30 9.13 14.33
CA HIS A 217 -2.94 7.85 14.08
C HIS A 217 -2.42 6.83 15.09
N VAL A 218 -3.28 5.92 15.53
CA VAL A 218 -2.95 4.83 16.46
C VAL A 218 -3.59 3.54 15.95
N ALA A 219 -2.83 2.45 15.99
CA ALA A 219 -3.32 1.16 15.57
C ALA A 219 -2.72 0.04 16.41
N GLU A 220 -3.45 -1.05 16.54
CA GLU A 220 -3.05 -2.24 17.29
C GLU A 220 -3.31 -3.47 16.44
N LEU A 221 -2.26 -4.28 16.28
CA LEU A 221 -2.35 -5.65 15.81
C LEU A 221 -2.49 -6.52 17.06
N GLU A 222 -3.70 -7.06 17.25
CA GLU A 222 -4.16 -7.71 18.48
C GLU A 222 -3.14 -8.71 19.00
N ASP A 223 -2.78 -8.58 20.29
CA ASP A 223 -1.79 -9.40 21.02
C ASP A 223 -0.35 -9.43 20.48
N LEU A 224 -0.04 -8.58 19.49
CA LEU A 224 1.29 -8.50 18.88
C LEU A 224 1.96 -7.16 19.15
N TYR A 225 1.39 -6.05 18.67
CA TYR A 225 1.98 -4.72 18.87
C TYR A 225 0.96 -3.59 18.69
N ARG A 226 1.25 -2.46 19.32
CA ARG A 226 0.58 -1.18 19.08
C ARG A 226 1.54 -0.17 18.48
N SER A 227 1.08 0.55 17.47
CA SER A 227 1.81 1.60 16.77
C SER A 227 1.12 2.95 16.87
N ASN A 228 1.91 4.00 17.00
CA ASN A 228 1.50 5.39 16.93
C ASN A 228 2.21 6.06 15.76
N PHE A 229 1.52 6.97 15.09
CA PHE A 229 2.05 7.82 14.03
C PHE A 229 1.71 9.28 14.31
N PHE A 230 2.71 10.14 14.17
CA PHE A 230 2.57 11.59 14.18
C PHE A 230 3.12 12.16 12.87
N GLY A 231 2.29 12.92 12.16
CA GLY A 231 2.62 13.53 10.88
C GLY A 231 2.49 15.04 10.90
N LEU A 232 3.44 15.72 10.28
CA LEU A 232 3.34 17.13 9.94
C LEU A 232 3.68 17.30 8.46
N LYS A 233 2.79 17.94 7.70
CA LYS A 233 3.05 18.33 6.32
C LYS A 233 2.78 19.81 6.12
N TYR A 234 3.79 20.53 5.63
CA TYR A 234 3.75 21.97 5.40
C TYR A 234 4.25 22.30 4.00
N GLU A 235 3.49 23.09 3.22
CA GLU A 235 3.95 23.60 1.93
C GLU A 235 3.93 25.14 1.91
N ARG A 236 5.07 25.77 1.64
CA ARG A 236 5.20 27.23 1.61
C ARG A 236 5.76 27.68 0.28
N ALA A 237 5.16 28.72 -0.31
CA ALA A 237 5.75 29.40 -1.46
C ALA A 237 7.10 30.03 -1.09
N LEU A 238 8.11 29.86 -1.95
CA LEU A 238 9.44 30.45 -1.81
C LEU A 238 9.94 30.88 -3.20
N GLY A 239 10.07 32.19 -3.41
CA GLY A 239 10.39 32.73 -4.73
C GLY A 239 9.31 32.35 -5.77
N THR A 240 9.72 31.79 -6.89
CA THR A 240 8.80 31.26 -7.92
C THR A 240 8.50 29.76 -7.76
N GLY A 241 8.95 29.14 -6.66
CA GLY A 241 8.70 27.74 -6.33
C GLY A 241 7.97 27.53 -5.01
N SER A 242 7.96 26.29 -4.53
CA SER A 242 7.45 25.93 -3.20
C SER A 242 8.40 24.99 -2.46
N VAL A 243 8.50 25.18 -1.15
CA VAL A 243 9.18 24.27 -0.22
C VAL A 243 8.13 23.42 0.47
N ILE A 244 8.35 22.11 0.50
CA ILE A 244 7.51 21.12 1.17
C ILE A 244 8.32 20.47 2.28
N SER A 245 7.79 20.48 3.49
CA SER A 245 8.32 19.77 4.65
C SER A 245 7.34 18.67 5.05
N ASP A 246 7.76 17.42 5.06
CA ASP A 246 6.98 16.26 5.49
C ASP A 246 7.77 15.49 6.55
N ILE A 247 7.27 15.50 7.78
CA ILE A 247 7.90 14.93 8.96
C ILE A 247 6.98 13.86 9.51
N ARG A 248 7.50 12.65 9.67
CA ARG A 248 6.77 11.47 10.10
C ARG A 248 7.50 10.83 11.26
N TYR A 249 6.80 10.60 12.35
CA TYR A 249 7.32 9.88 13.50
C TYR A 249 6.43 8.68 13.81
N PHE A 250 7.06 7.52 13.96
CA PHE A 250 6.41 6.25 14.27
C PHE A 250 6.96 5.74 15.59
N ALA A 251 6.11 5.12 16.40
CA ALA A 251 6.52 4.42 17.62
C ALA A 251 5.67 3.17 17.81
N ALA A 252 6.32 2.01 17.92
CA ALA A 252 5.71 0.71 18.13
C ALA A 252 6.22 0.09 19.43
N SER A 253 5.31 -0.50 20.20
CA SER A 253 5.58 -1.28 21.42
C SER A 253 4.82 -2.61 21.38
N GLU A 254 5.32 -3.66 22.02
CA GLU A 254 4.53 -4.90 22.24
C GLU A 254 3.25 -4.62 23.05
N THR A 255 2.27 -5.52 22.90
CA THR A 255 0.98 -5.48 23.59
C THR A 255 0.39 -6.87 23.77
N GLY A 256 -0.51 -7.03 24.74
CA GLY A 256 -1.27 -8.26 24.95
C GLY A 256 -0.41 -9.41 25.47
N ASP A 257 -0.57 -10.60 24.88
CA ASP A 257 0.14 -11.82 25.30
C ASP A 257 1.62 -11.88 24.89
N GLU A 258 2.14 -10.85 24.20
CA GLU A 258 3.56 -10.71 23.80
C GLU A 258 4.08 -11.89 22.97
N SER A 259 3.18 -12.59 22.28
CA SER A 259 3.48 -13.83 21.54
C SER A 259 4.40 -13.60 20.33
N LEU A 260 4.47 -12.36 19.82
CA LEU A 260 5.42 -11.94 18.79
C LEU A 260 6.88 -11.90 19.31
N GLY A 261 7.06 -11.76 20.62
CA GLY A 261 8.29 -11.32 21.27
C GLY A 261 8.32 -9.81 21.44
N GLU A 262 9.49 -9.30 21.78
CA GLU A 262 9.74 -7.86 21.96
C GLU A 262 9.42 -7.07 20.68
N VAL A 263 8.84 -5.88 20.84
CA VAL A 263 8.69 -4.88 19.79
C VAL A 263 9.05 -3.52 20.39
N ASP A 264 10.28 -3.05 20.18
CA ASP A 264 10.69 -1.68 20.51
C ASP A 264 11.24 -1.01 19.25
N ASN A 265 10.41 -0.19 18.60
CA ASN A 265 10.84 0.60 17.46
C ASN A 265 10.27 2.00 17.50
N ARG A 266 11.13 3.00 17.37
CA ARG A 266 10.77 4.38 17.10
C ARG A 266 11.48 4.80 15.82
N THR A 267 10.76 5.38 14.86
CA THR A 267 11.35 5.80 13.59
C THR A 267 10.92 7.21 13.24
N LEU A 268 11.89 8.11 13.08
CA LEU A 268 11.69 9.42 12.46
C LEU A 268 12.02 9.28 10.97
N SER A 269 11.15 9.77 10.08
CA SER A 269 11.36 9.81 8.65
C SER A 269 10.90 11.15 8.10
N THR A 270 11.83 11.90 7.50
CA THR A 270 11.60 13.28 7.05
C THR A 270 12.00 13.47 5.60
N MET A 271 11.31 14.37 4.91
CA MET A 271 11.64 14.81 3.56
C MET A 271 11.39 16.31 3.44
N PHE A 272 12.41 17.03 2.97
CA PHE A 272 12.31 18.43 2.58
C PHE A 272 12.50 18.51 1.07
N SER A 273 11.58 19.17 0.38
CA SER A 273 11.61 19.28 -1.08
C SER A 273 11.43 20.72 -1.54
N TYR A 274 12.09 21.09 -2.63
CA TYR A 274 11.88 22.34 -3.35
C TYR A 274 11.40 22.05 -4.76
N ARG A 275 10.25 22.60 -5.13
CA ARG A 275 9.59 22.41 -6.43
C ARG A 275 9.56 23.72 -7.21
N GLN A 276 10.04 23.70 -8.45
CA GLN A 276 10.04 24.85 -9.35
C GLN A 276 10.11 24.40 -10.81
N SER A 277 9.22 24.93 -11.66
CA SER A 277 9.27 24.75 -13.12
C SER A 277 9.43 23.29 -13.58
N GLY A 278 8.66 22.37 -13.01
CA GLY A 278 8.72 20.94 -13.30
C GLY A 278 9.79 20.17 -12.54
N HIS A 279 10.81 20.82 -11.98
CA HIS A 279 11.83 20.20 -11.13
C HIS A 279 11.34 20.07 -9.69
N THR A 280 11.66 18.96 -9.05
CA THR A 280 11.53 18.80 -7.59
C THR A 280 12.81 18.18 -7.05
N PHE A 281 13.51 18.91 -6.18
CA PHE A 281 14.71 18.42 -5.47
C PHE A 281 14.33 18.07 -4.04
N GLY A 282 14.68 16.88 -3.57
CA GLY A 282 14.36 16.39 -2.23
C GLY A 282 15.58 15.89 -1.47
N VAL A 283 15.66 16.23 -0.20
CA VAL A 283 16.60 15.64 0.77
C VAL A 283 15.81 15.10 1.96
N GLY A 284 16.13 13.88 2.37
CA GLY A 284 15.46 13.22 3.48
C GLY A 284 16.45 12.62 4.46
N PHE A 285 15.99 12.56 5.71
CA PHE A 285 16.69 11.92 6.82
C PHE A 285 15.71 11.01 7.54
N GLN A 286 16.15 9.79 7.82
CA GLN A 286 15.40 8.83 8.60
C GLN A 286 16.32 8.16 9.62
N LYS A 287 15.81 7.90 10.82
CA LYS A 287 16.53 7.20 11.89
C LYS A 287 15.55 6.33 12.66
N ALA A 288 15.89 5.05 12.78
CA ALA A 288 15.28 4.14 13.72
C ALA A 288 16.04 4.17 15.06
N TRP A 289 15.31 3.92 16.14
CA TRP A 289 15.79 3.67 17.48
C TRP A 289 15.04 2.50 18.08
N GLY A 290 15.72 1.70 18.89
CA GLY A 290 15.13 0.59 19.62
C GLY A 290 15.56 -0.77 19.08
N GLU A 291 15.29 -1.81 19.84
CA GLU A 291 15.90 -3.13 19.64
C GLU A 291 15.34 -3.90 18.44
N THR A 292 14.21 -3.46 17.86
CA THR A 292 13.51 -4.25 16.85
C THR A 292 13.29 -3.49 15.54
N SER A 293 12.95 -4.25 14.48
CA SER A 293 12.71 -3.70 13.15
C SER A 293 11.38 -2.91 13.12
N PHE A 294 11.22 -2.02 12.14
CA PHE A 294 9.95 -1.32 11.94
C PHE A 294 8.75 -2.28 11.90
N ALA A 295 7.80 -2.10 12.82
CA ALA A 295 6.62 -2.97 12.92
C ALA A 295 5.57 -2.61 11.86
N MET A 296 5.17 -3.58 11.04
CA MET A 296 4.12 -3.39 10.04
C MET A 296 3.39 -4.69 9.71
N VAL A 297 2.13 -4.56 9.28
CA VAL A 297 1.34 -5.70 8.81
C VAL A 297 1.98 -6.30 7.56
N ASN A 298 2.10 -7.61 7.53
CA ASN A 298 2.79 -8.33 6.48
C ASN A 298 2.18 -8.09 5.09
N GLY A 299 3.06 -7.83 4.13
CA GLY A 299 2.72 -7.58 2.73
C GLY A 299 2.22 -6.17 2.40
N ALA A 300 1.95 -5.33 3.41
CA ALA A 300 1.68 -3.90 3.25
C ALA A 300 2.96 -3.13 2.84
N ASP A 301 2.78 -1.96 2.24
CA ASP A 301 3.88 -1.00 2.05
C ASP A 301 4.11 -0.22 3.36
N THR A 302 5.33 0.29 3.57
CA THR A 302 5.59 1.23 4.65
C THR A 302 5.07 2.63 4.28
N TYR A 303 5.10 3.54 5.26
CA TYR A 303 4.92 4.97 5.03
C TYR A 303 6.22 5.77 5.25
N LEU A 304 7.37 5.09 5.16
CA LEU A 304 8.71 5.66 5.29
C LEU A 304 9.20 6.23 3.96
N PHE A 305 10.01 7.28 4.01
CA PHE A 305 10.63 7.82 2.79
C PHE A 305 11.79 6.95 2.29
N GLY A 306 12.40 6.16 3.18
CA GLY A 306 13.49 5.25 2.85
C GLY A 306 13.07 4.12 1.91
N GLU A 307 11.85 3.60 2.06
CA GLU A 307 11.35 2.45 1.29
C GLU A 307 11.55 2.62 -0.23
N SER A 308 12.16 1.61 -0.82
CA SER A 308 12.58 1.59 -2.22
C SER A 308 12.13 0.28 -2.88
N LEU A 309 12.65 -0.04 -4.07
CA LEU A 309 12.16 -1.20 -4.82
C LEU A 309 12.61 -2.53 -4.21
N VAL A 310 13.84 -2.57 -3.69
CA VAL A 310 14.47 -3.77 -3.13
C VAL A 310 14.44 -3.77 -1.61
N SER A 311 14.90 -2.68 -0.97
CA SER A 311 14.91 -2.54 0.48
C SER A 311 13.84 -1.60 1.00
N THR A 312 13.32 -1.91 2.19
CA THR A 312 12.41 -1.07 2.97
C THR A 312 13.16 -0.09 3.88
N PHE A 313 14.46 -0.30 4.14
CA PHE A 313 15.28 0.49 5.09
C PHE A 313 14.63 0.56 6.48
N THR A 314 14.32 -0.61 7.03
CA THR A 314 13.55 -0.79 8.27
C THR A 314 14.32 -1.55 9.34
N ALA A 315 15.64 -1.68 9.19
CA ALA A 315 16.43 -2.44 10.14
C ALA A 315 16.50 -1.71 11.51
N PRO A 316 16.71 -2.45 12.62
CA PRO A 316 16.86 -1.85 13.94
C PRO A 316 18.04 -0.87 13.98
N ASP A 317 17.88 0.25 14.68
CA ASP A 317 18.85 1.35 14.79
C ASP A 317 19.36 1.96 13.45
N GLU A 318 18.77 1.62 12.31
CA GLU A 318 19.25 2.09 11.00
C GLU A 318 19.12 3.61 10.85
N ARG A 319 20.21 4.28 10.42
CA ARG A 319 20.21 5.66 9.96
C ARG A 319 20.21 5.71 8.44
N VAL A 320 19.33 6.52 7.87
CA VAL A 320 19.06 6.57 6.43
C VAL A 320 19.13 8.01 5.90
N TRP A 321 19.88 8.21 4.84
CA TRP A 321 19.94 9.45 4.06
C TRP A 321 19.30 9.26 2.69
N ILE A 322 18.52 10.25 2.25
CA ILE A 322 17.76 10.17 1.00
C ILE A 322 18.05 11.41 0.16
N ALA A 323 18.41 11.19 -1.11
CA ALA A 323 18.42 12.23 -2.13
C ALA A 323 17.42 11.85 -3.23
N ARG A 324 16.57 12.79 -3.62
CA ARG A 324 15.54 12.59 -4.63
C ARG A 324 15.52 13.73 -5.63
N TYR A 325 15.29 13.41 -6.89
CA TYR A 325 15.04 14.37 -7.94
C TYR A 325 13.89 13.88 -8.82
N ASP A 326 12.90 14.73 -9.05
CA ASP A 326 11.82 14.46 -10.00
C ASP A 326 11.79 15.56 -11.07
N PHE A 327 11.41 15.19 -12.29
CA PHE A 327 11.17 16.13 -13.37
C PHE A 327 9.90 15.78 -14.15
N ASP A 328 8.98 16.75 -14.24
CA ASP A 328 7.83 16.71 -15.14
C ASP A 328 8.18 17.43 -16.44
N PHE A 329 8.31 16.66 -17.52
CA PHE A 329 8.70 17.18 -18.83
C PHE A 329 7.60 18.00 -19.51
N ALA A 330 6.39 18.11 -18.94
CA ALA A 330 5.42 19.11 -19.39
C ALA A 330 6.02 20.53 -19.38
N ALA A 331 6.89 20.84 -18.41
CA ALA A 331 7.62 22.10 -18.34
C ALA A 331 8.62 22.30 -19.51
N ALA A 332 9.02 21.21 -20.18
CA ALA A 332 9.88 21.20 -21.35
C ALA A 332 9.12 20.90 -22.66
N GLY A 333 7.79 21.01 -22.65
CA GLY A 333 6.96 20.80 -23.84
C GLY A 333 6.69 19.34 -24.21
N LEU A 334 7.03 18.39 -23.35
CA LEU A 334 6.77 16.96 -23.56
C LEU A 334 5.83 16.41 -22.46
N PRO A 335 4.54 16.80 -22.47
CA PRO A 335 3.58 16.37 -21.46
C PRO A 335 3.41 14.85 -21.45
N GLY A 336 3.27 14.30 -20.25
CA GLY A 336 3.10 12.86 -20.03
C GLY A 336 4.40 12.11 -19.76
N LEU A 337 5.58 12.68 -20.05
CA LEU A 337 6.87 12.12 -19.66
C LEU A 337 7.27 12.62 -18.26
N THR A 338 7.64 11.70 -17.37
CA THR A 338 8.20 12.02 -16.06
C THR A 338 9.45 11.19 -15.78
N LEU A 339 10.38 11.78 -15.03
CA LEU A 339 11.59 11.14 -14.51
C LEU A 339 11.61 11.28 -12.98
N GLY A 340 11.92 10.19 -12.29
CA GLY A 340 12.24 10.17 -10.87
C GLY A 340 13.57 9.47 -10.64
N LEU A 341 14.46 10.10 -9.88
CA LEU A 341 15.73 9.56 -9.42
C LEU A 341 15.71 9.56 -7.90
N LYS A 342 16.13 8.45 -7.29
CA LYS A 342 16.26 8.34 -5.83
C LYS A 342 17.56 7.62 -5.50
N TYR A 343 18.29 8.14 -4.53
CA TYR A 343 19.41 7.45 -3.90
C TYR A 343 19.15 7.41 -2.40
N VAL A 344 19.20 6.22 -1.82
CA VAL A 344 18.99 5.97 -0.40
C VAL A 344 20.22 5.26 0.14
N LYS A 345 20.72 5.68 1.30
CA LYS A 345 21.86 5.05 1.97
C LYS A 345 21.55 4.84 3.44
N GLY A 346 21.64 3.60 3.89
CA GLY A 346 21.52 3.14 5.27
C GLY A 346 22.87 2.80 5.90
N ASP A 347 23.07 3.18 7.15
CA ASP A 347 24.20 2.78 8.00
C ASP A 347 23.78 2.67 9.48
N GLU A 348 24.72 2.27 10.35
CA GLU A 348 24.49 2.01 11.79
C GLU A 348 23.55 0.83 12.09
N VAL A 349 23.43 -0.12 11.16
CA VAL A 349 22.63 -1.31 11.38
C VAL A 349 23.42 -2.26 12.28
N ASP A 350 22.91 -2.52 13.48
CA ASP A 350 23.52 -3.47 14.40
C ASP A 350 23.25 -4.92 13.92
N PRO A 351 24.28 -5.66 13.47
CA PRO A 351 24.08 -7.03 13.00
C PRO A 351 23.76 -8.02 14.15
N ALA A 352 23.91 -7.64 15.43
CA ALA A 352 23.42 -8.40 16.59
C ALA A 352 21.90 -8.59 16.55
N ARG A 353 21.19 -7.65 15.93
CA ARG A 353 19.72 -7.63 15.87
C ARG A 353 19.15 -8.26 14.59
N LEU A 354 20.01 -8.87 13.77
CA LEU A 354 19.62 -9.47 12.50
C LEU A 354 19.89 -10.98 12.47
N GLY A 355 18.89 -11.73 12.01
CA GLY A 355 18.95 -13.20 11.90
C GLY A 355 19.59 -13.74 10.61
N THR A 356 20.17 -12.89 9.75
CA THR A 356 20.71 -13.32 8.46
C THR A 356 22.12 -13.91 8.58
N SER A 357 22.47 -14.82 7.67
CA SER A 357 23.83 -15.37 7.58
C SER A 357 24.88 -14.30 7.25
N LEU A 358 24.53 -13.33 6.42
CA LEU A 358 25.39 -12.18 6.11
C LEU A 358 25.65 -11.31 7.36
N ALA A 359 24.62 -11.05 8.19
CA ALA A 359 24.81 -10.37 9.46
C ALA A 359 25.68 -11.17 10.44
N ALA A 360 25.62 -12.51 10.42
CA ALA A 360 26.52 -13.34 11.23
C ALA A 360 28.01 -13.11 10.92
N ASN A 361 28.35 -12.89 9.64
CA ASN A 361 29.71 -12.55 9.24
C ASN A 361 30.13 -11.15 9.69
N LEU A 362 29.21 -10.18 9.70
CA LEU A 362 29.48 -8.84 10.23
C LEU A 362 29.76 -8.88 11.75
N ARG A 363 28.96 -9.66 12.50
CA ARG A 363 29.17 -9.88 13.94
C ARG A 363 30.54 -10.44 14.26
N SER A 364 30.99 -11.46 13.51
CA SER A 364 32.31 -12.07 13.74
C SER A 364 33.48 -11.13 13.44
N GLN A 365 33.23 -10.07 12.64
CA GLN A 365 34.21 -9.05 12.28
C GLN A 365 34.07 -7.77 13.11
N GLY A 366 33.07 -7.66 14.00
CA GLY A 366 32.78 -6.44 14.76
C GLY A 366 32.43 -5.24 13.87
N GLN A 367 31.71 -5.46 12.77
CA GLN A 367 31.35 -4.42 11.79
C GLN A 367 29.85 -4.14 11.79
N ASP A 368 29.48 -2.87 11.60
CA ASP A 368 28.08 -2.49 11.39
C ASP A 368 27.60 -2.82 9.97
N GLY A 369 26.31 -3.10 9.86
CA GLY A 369 25.59 -3.26 8.60
C GLY A 369 25.38 -1.93 7.86
N LYS A 370 25.43 -2.00 6.54
CA LYS A 370 25.22 -0.87 5.64
C LYS A 370 24.45 -1.34 4.41
N GLU A 371 23.64 -0.45 3.86
CA GLU A 371 23.00 -0.68 2.58
C GLU A 371 22.84 0.61 1.77
N TRP A 372 22.64 0.49 0.47
CA TRP A 372 22.24 1.61 -0.36
C TRP A 372 21.43 1.12 -1.56
N GLU A 373 20.56 2.00 -2.05
CA GLU A 373 19.74 1.73 -3.21
C GLU A 373 19.65 2.96 -4.12
N ARG A 374 19.91 2.77 -5.41
CA ARG A 374 19.67 3.74 -6.46
C ARG A 374 18.46 3.30 -7.28
N VAL A 375 17.47 4.18 -7.42
CA VAL A 375 16.24 3.95 -8.19
C VAL A 375 16.14 4.97 -9.33
N THR A 376 15.69 4.51 -10.49
CA THR A 376 15.30 5.33 -11.64
C THR A 376 13.91 4.91 -12.08
N ASP A 377 12.98 5.87 -12.13
CA ASP A 377 11.61 5.69 -12.56
C ASP A 377 11.35 6.61 -13.77
N ILE A 378 11.02 6.04 -14.92
CA ILE A 378 10.63 6.78 -16.13
C ILE A 378 9.23 6.35 -16.51
N THR A 379 8.33 7.31 -16.68
CA THR A 379 6.96 7.03 -17.11
C THR A 379 6.60 7.92 -18.29
N TYR A 380 5.97 7.34 -19.31
CA TYR A 380 5.33 8.11 -20.37
C TYR A 380 3.87 7.71 -20.50
N THR A 381 2.97 8.70 -20.47
CA THR A 381 1.54 8.51 -20.75
C THR A 381 1.16 9.24 -22.03
N VAL A 382 0.57 8.53 -22.98
CA VAL A 382 0.14 9.11 -24.26
C VAL A 382 -0.97 10.13 -24.03
N GLN A 383 -0.79 11.35 -24.55
CA GLN A 383 -1.68 12.48 -24.27
C GLN A 383 -2.89 12.58 -25.20
N SER A 384 -2.80 12.05 -26.42
CA SER A 384 -3.83 12.20 -27.47
C SER A 384 -3.84 11.03 -28.46
N GLY A 385 -4.87 11.00 -29.31
CA GLY A 385 -5.02 9.98 -30.35
C GLY A 385 -5.58 8.64 -29.84
N PRO A 386 -5.57 7.59 -30.66
CA PRO A 386 -6.20 6.30 -30.34
C PRO A 386 -5.63 5.59 -29.11
N LEU A 387 -4.39 5.90 -28.73
CA LEU A 387 -3.71 5.32 -27.56
C LEU A 387 -3.70 6.27 -26.35
N LYS A 388 -4.49 7.35 -26.36
CA LYS A 388 -4.57 8.30 -25.24
C LYS A 388 -4.79 7.55 -23.93
N ASN A 389 -4.02 7.89 -22.90
CA ASN A 389 -3.98 7.24 -21.56
C ASN A 389 -3.28 5.88 -21.49
N VAL A 390 -2.74 5.34 -22.58
CA VAL A 390 -1.78 4.24 -22.48
C VAL A 390 -0.52 4.77 -21.80
N SER A 391 -0.10 4.09 -20.74
CA SER A 391 1.08 4.45 -19.96
C SER A 391 2.12 3.34 -20.01
N ALA A 392 3.37 3.70 -20.24
CA ALA A 392 4.53 2.82 -20.15
C ALA A 392 5.44 3.33 -19.03
N GLN A 393 5.80 2.45 -18.11
CA GLN A 393 6.67 2.77 -16.97
C GLN A 393 7.84 1.79 -16.93
N TRP A 394 9.05 2.31 -16.89
CA TRP A 394 10.25 1.55 -16.55
C TRP A 394 10.76 1.98 -15.19
N ARG A 395 10.96 1.01 -14.32
CA ARG A 395 11.56 1.19 -12.99
C ARG A 395 12.83 0.35 -12.92
N ASN A 396 13.94 0.97 -12.57
CA ASN A 396 15.22 0.30 -12.35
C ASN A 396 15.68 0.52 -10.92
N SER A 397 16.27 -0.51 -10.30
CA SER A 397 16.95 -0.38 -9.03
C SER A 397 18.29 -1.12 -9.02
N THR A 398 19.25 -0.55 -8.31
CA THR A 398 20.51 -1.19 -7.92
C THR A 398 20.61 -1.06 -6.41
N ASN A 399 20.50 -2.17 -5.70
CA ASN A 399 20.61 -2.25 -4.26
C ASN A 399 21.87 -3.05 -3.88
N ARG A 400 22.63 -2.55 -2.91
CA ARG A 400 23.71 -3.29 -2.27
C ARG A 400 23.52 -3.25 -0.76
N SER A 401 23.64 -4.41 -0.12
CA SER A 401 23.58 -4.55 1.33
C SER A 401 24.68 -5.47 1.81
N THR A 402 25.19 -5.21 3.03
CA THR A 402 26.16 -6.08 3.70
C THR A 402 25.50 -7.14 4.59
N TYR A 403 24.19 -7.05 4.83
CA TYR A 403 23.43 -7.95 5.72
C TYR A 403 22.23 -8.62 5.04
N ALA A 404 21.89 -8.22 3.82
CA ALA A 404 20.84 -8.81 3.00
C ALA A 404 21.33 -9.07 1.57
N ASP A 405 20.59 -9.85 0.81
CA ASP A 405 20.92 -10.12 -0.59
C ASP A 405 20.81 -8.82 -1.41
N SER A 406 21.94 -8.42 -1.96
CA SER A 406 22.05 -7.36 -2.95
C SER A 406 21.32 -7.76 -4.23
N ALA A 407 20.68 -6.80 -4.90
CA ALA A 407 19.96 -7.09 -6.12
C ALA A 407 20.02 -5.95 -7.15
N ASN A 408 19.92 -6.32 -8.42
CA ASN A 408 19.55 -5.41 -9.48
C ASN A 408 18.12 -5.73 -9.90
N GLU A 409 17.27 -4.72 -10.06
CA GLU A 409 15.87 -4.93 -10.42
C GLU A 409 15.44 -4.08 -11.60
N ASN A 410 14.62 -4.67 -12.48
CA ASN A 410 13.90 -3.98 -13.53
C ASN A 410 12.41 -4.35 -13.46
N ARG A 411 11.56 -3.34 -13.64
CA ARG A 411 10.13 -3.50 -13.85
C ARG A 411 9.72 -2.74 -15.10
N LEU A 412 9.05 -3.43 -16.03
CA LEU A 412 8.41 -2.79 -17.19
C LEU A 412 6.91 -2.98 -17.03
N ILE A 413 6.18 -1.87 -17.00
CA ILE A 413 4.76 -1.87 -16.66
C ILE A 413 4.01 -1.05 -17.69
N PHE A 414 3.07 -1.69 -18.38
CA PHE A 414 2.15 -1.02 -19.27
C PHE A 414 0.76 -0.99 -18.65
N ARG A 415 0.11 0.17 -18.67
CA ARG A 415 -1.21 0.37 -18.10
C ARG A 415 -2.14 1.04 -19.09
N TYR A 416 -3.39 0.62 -19.06
CA TYR A 416 -4.47 1.34 -19.72
C TYR A 416 -5.77 1.14 -18.92
N THR A 417 -6.51 2.21 -18.69
CA THR A 417 -7.76 2.16 -17.93
C THR A 417 -8.93 2.56 -18.83
N PHE A 418 -9.81 1.61 -19.10
CA PHE A 418 -11.13 1.90 -19.64
C PHE A 418 -12.01 2.47 -18.53
N LYS A 419 -12.79 3.49 -18.87
CA LYS A 419 -13.86 4.03 -18.02
C LYS A 419 -15.16 3.90 -18.82
N PHE A 420 -16.18 3.35 -18.18
CA PHE A 420 -17.49 3.08 -18.79
C PHE A 420 -18.55 4.02 -18.25
#